data_AF-A0A3B8WMF8-F1
#
_entry.id   AF-A0A3B8WMF8-F1
#
_cell.length_a   1.000
_cell.length_b   1.000
_cell.length_c   1.000
_cell.angle_alpha   90.00
_cell.angle_beta   90.00
_cell.angle_gamma   90.00
#
_symmetry.space_group_name_H-M   'P 1'
#
loop_
_entity.id
_entity.type
_entity.pdbx_description
1 polymer ?
#
loop_
_entity_poly.entity_id
_entity_poly.type
_entity_poly.pdbx_seq_one_letter_code
_entity_poly.pdbx_strand_id
1 'polypeptide(L)'
;MYRSGPMTSEEIRKASGLATGTAVTARIRELRNDYHCDIPPAKPIKQLDGSTIYKYELKRVPLMIRLELTKERRRGWVPGVAA
;
A
#
# COMPACT_ATOMS: atom_id res chain seq x y z
N MET A 1 1.88 0.87 20.07
CA MET A 1 1.45 -0.53 19.83
C MET A 1 1.02 -0.67 18.38
N TYR A 2 1.71 -1.46 17.56
CA TYR A 2 1.28 -1.74 16.18
C TYR A 2 0.26 -2.88 16.19
N ARG A 3 -1.01 -2.59 15.84
CA ARG A 3 -2.07 -3.61 15.68
C ARG A 3 -1.59 -4.65 14.65
N SER A 4 -1.45 -5.89 15.09
CA SER A 4 -0.84 -7.00 14.35
C SER A 4 -1.82 -7.77 13.44
N GLY A 5 -2.83 -7.09 12.89
CA GLY A 5 -3.86 -7.69 12.04
C GLY A 5 -3.67 -7.37 10.55
N PRO A 6 -4.38 -8.11 9.66
CA PRO A 6 -4.47 -7.76 8.24
C PRO A 6 -5.03 -6.33 8.10
N MET A 7 -4.49 -5.57 7.14
CA MET A 7 -4.73 -4.14 6.98
C MET A 7 -5.52 -3.85 5.71
N THR A 8 -6.52 -2.97 5.80
CA THR A 8 -7.23 -2.41 4.66
C THR A 8 -6.37 -1.40 3.89
N SER A 9 -6.73 -1.09 2.65
CA SER A 9 -6.07 -0.04 1.87
C SER A 9 -6.07 1.31 2.60
N GLU A 10 -7.12 1.63 3.34
CA GLU A 10 -7.26 2.85 4.15
C GLU A 10 -6.22 2.89 5.29
N GLU A 11 -6.05 1.77 6.00
CA GLU A 11 -5.07 1.64 7.08
C GLU A 11 -3.64 1.71 6.54
N ILE A 12 -3.38 1.08 5.38
CA ILE A 12 -2.09 1.16 4.69
C ILE A 12 -1.81 2.59 4.26
N ARG A 13 -2.79 3.31 3.71
CA ARG A 13 -2.66 4.73 3.33
C ARG A 13 -2.22 5.58 4.51
N LYS A 14 -2.95 5.50 5.63
CA LYS A 14 -2.63 6.24 6.86
C LYS A 14 -1.25 5.87 7.40
N ALA A 15 -0.92 4.58 7.43
CA ALA A 15 0.36 4.10 7.92
C ALA A 15 1.52 4.44 6.97
N SER A 16 1.29 4.64 5.68
CA SER A 16 2.33 4.96 4.68
C SER A 16 2.52 6.45 4.44
N GLY A 17 1.58 7.30 4.86
CA GLY A 17 1.63 8.74 4.61
C GLY A 17 1.23 9.13 3.19
N LEU A 18 0.54 8.25 2.45
CA LEU A 18 0.04 8.54 1.11
C LEU A 18 -1.13 9.53 1.13
N ALA A 19 -1.15 10.47 0.17
CA ALA A 19 -2.31 11.29 -0.14
C ALA A 19 -3.47 10.40 -0.67
N THR A 20 -4.70 10.86 -0.44
CA THR A 20 -6.01 10.16 -0.55
C THR A 20 -6.19 9.04 -1.61
N GLY A 21 -6.91 7.98 -1.20
CA GLY A 21 -7.81 7.14 -2.00
C GLY A 21 -7.23 6.24 -3.08
N THR A 22 -6.59 6.81 -4.09
CA THR A 22 -6.21 6.13 -5.34
C THR A 22 -4.77 5.63 -5.35
N ALA A 23 -3.93 6.09 -4.42
CA ALA A 23 -2.50 5.80 -4.43
C ALA A 23 -2.13 4.38 -3.98
N VAL A 24 -2.87 3.77 -3.03
CA VAL A 24 -2.39 2.51 -2.39
C VAL A 24 -2.41 1.32 -3.34
N THR A 25 -3.50 1.09 -4.07
CA THR A 25 -3.61 -0.06 -4.97
C THR A 25 -2.66 0.07 -6.16
N ALA A 26 -2.55 1.27 -6.73
CA ALA A 26 -1.58 1.57 -7.78
C ALA A 26 -0.15 1.34 -7.28
N ARG A 27 0.17 1.83 -6.08
CA ARG A 27 1.49 1.67 -5.49
C ARG A 27 1.84 0.23 -5.15
N ILE A 28 0.88 -0.56 -4.70
CA ILE A 28 1.08 -1.99 -4.48
C ILE A 28 1.29 -2.71 -5.82
N ARG A 29 0.62 -2.27 -6.89
CA ARG A 29 0.83 -2.81 -8.23
C ARG A 29 2.23 -2.49 -8.75
N GLU A 30 2.71 -1.25 -8.58
CA GLU A 30 4.10 -0.85 -8.90
C GLU A 30 5.10 -1.66 -8.10
N LEU A 31 4.91 -1.79 -6.77
CA LEU A 31 5.75 -2.63 -5.92
C LEU A 31 5.86 -4.07 -6.43
N ARG A 32 4.74 -4.66 -6.86
CA ARG A 32 4.74 -6.02 -7.43
C ARG A 32 5.42 -6.11 -8.79
N ASN A 33 5.07 -5.19 -9.70
CA ASN A 33 5.43 -5.30 -11.10
C ASN A 33 6.83 -4.73 -11.39
N ASP A 34 7.13 -3.56 -10.83
CA ASP A 34 8.34 -2.81 -11.14
C ASP A 34 9.47 -3.14 -10.17
N TYR A 35 9.10 -3.39 -8.90
CA TYR A 35 10.06 -3.69 -7.83
C TYR A 35 10.12 -5.17 -7.44
N HIS A 36 9.39 -6.04 -8.16
CA HIS A 36 9.32 -7.49 -7.92
C HIS A 36 9.10 -7.88 -6.44
N CYS A 37 8.36 -7.04 -5.71
CA CYS A 37 8.07 -7.26 -4.31
C CYS A 37 7.02 -8.34 -4.14
N ASP A 38 7.33 -9.36 -3.34
CA ASP A 38 6.37 -10.38 -2.96
C ASP A 38 5.34 -9.81 -1.96
N ILE A 39 4.24 -9.32 -2.53
CA ILE A 39 3.06 -8.82 -1.83
C ILE A 39 1.87 -9.69 -2.23
N PRO A 40 1.29 -10.53 -1.36
CA PRO A 40 0.14 -11.34 -1.71
C PRO A 40 -1.10 -10.47 -1.98
N PRO A 41 -2.03 -10.92 -2.86
CA PRO A 41 -3.28 -10.22 -3.15
C PRO A 41 -4.08 -9.96 -1.87
N ALA A 42 -4.85 -8.86 -1.87
CA ALA A 42 -5.75 -8.59 -0.77
C ALA A 42 -6.82 -9.68 -0.71
N LYS A 43 -7.10 -10.20 0.49
CA LYS A 43 -8.14 -11.21 0.71
C LYS A 43 -9.46 -10.54 1.08
N PRO A 44 -10.59 -11.01 0.53
CA PRO A 44 -11.90 -10.55 0.96
C PRO A 44 -12.21 -11.08 2.36
N ILE A 45 -12.74 -10.22 3.22
CA ILE A 45 -13.22 -10.54 4.56
C ILE A 45 -14.66 -10.05 4.67
N LYS A 46 -15.58 -10.97 4.98
CA LYS A 46 -16.97 -10.62 5.29
C LYS A 46 -17.07 -9.98 6.67
N GLN A 47 -17.66 -8.81 6.75
CA GLN A 47 -18.00 -8.13 7.99
C GLN A 47 -19.35 -8.62 8.52
N LEU A 48 -19.65 -8.31 9.79
CA LEU A 48 -20.89 -8.72 10.47
C LEU A 48 -22.15 -8.09 9.87
N ASP A 49 -22.00 -6.92 9.23
CA ASP A 49 -23.08 -6.22 8.52
C ASP A 49 -23.33 -6.77 7.10
N GLY A 50 -22.63 -7.83 6.70
CA GLY A 50 -22.73 -8.44 5.36
C GLY A 50 -21.86 -7.77 4.30
N SER A 51 -21.18 -6.66 4.61
CA SER A 51 -20.25 -6.02 3.68
C SER A 51 -18.96 -6.82 3.51
N THR A 52 -18.27 -6.65 2.38
CA THR A 52 -16.97 -7.29 2.12
C THR A 52 -15.87 -6.24 2.06
N ILE A 53 -14.86 -6.40 2.91
CA ILE A 53 -13.66 -5.55 2.91
C ILE A 53 -12.45 -6.35 2.44
N TYR A 54 -11.55 -5.70 1.71
CA TYR A 54 -10.33 -6.31 1.24
C TYR A 54 -9.17 -5.93 2.16
N LYS A 55 -8.44 -6.93 2.66
CA LYS A 55 -7.28 -6.70 3.52
C LYS A 55 -6.03 -7.36 2.97
N TYR A 56 -4.91 -6.67 3.10
CA TYR A 56 -3.59 -7.21 2.86
C TYR A 56 -3.06 -7.83 4.16
N GLU A 57 -2.66 -9.09 4.10
CA GLU A 57 -2.09 -9.81 5.25
C GLU A 57 -0.65 -9.38 5.55
N LEU A 58 0.00 -8.75 4.57
CA LEU A 58 1.41 -8.42 4.65
C LEU A 58 1.64 -7.10 5.39
N LYS A 59 2.08 -7.23 6.64
CA LYS A 59 2.36 -6.10 7.56
C LYS A 59 3.42 -5.11 7.06
N ARG A 60 4.33 -5.56 6.18
CA ARG A 60 5.42 -4.72 5.65
C ARG A 60 4.99 -3.79 4.52
N VAL A 61 3.79 -3.93 3.96
CA VAL A 61 3.33 -3.11 2.82
C VAL A 61 3.45 -1.60 3.07
N PRO A 62 3.01 -1.04 4.22
CA PRO A 62 3.18 0.39 4.48
C PRO A 62 4.64 0.85 4.55
N LEU A 63 5.55 0.00 5.07
CA LEU A 63 6.98 0.30 5.13
C LEU A 63 7.61 0.29 3.73
N MET A 64 7.24 -0.67 2.90
CA MET A 64 7.70 -0.76 1.51
C MET A 64 7.28 0.47 0.72
N ILE A 65 6.01 0.88 0.86
CA ILE A 65 5.51 2.13 0.27
C ILE A 65 6.32 3.34 0.77
N ARG A 66 6.55 3.47 2.09
CA ARG A 66 7.33 4.58 2.66
C ARG A 66 8.77 4.63 2.13
N LEU A 67 9.41 3.47 2.01
CA LEU A 67 10.78 3.37 1.49
C LEU A 67 10.85 3.87 0.05
N GLU A 68 9.92 3.46 -0.80
CA GLU A 68 9.89 3.93 -2.19
C GLU A 68 9.56 5.43 -2.30
N LEU A 69 8.58 5.94 -1.54
CA LEU A 69 8.32 7.39 -1.48
C LEU A 69 9.55 8.20 -1.05
N THR A 70 10.34 7.65 -0.11
CA THR A 70 11.58 8.29 0.35
C THR A 70 12.65 8.27 -0.75
N LYS A 71 12.78 7.18 -1.50
CA LYS A 71 13.72 7.08 -2.63
C LYS A 71 13.37 8.04 -3.75
N GLU A 72 12.09 8.16 -4.10
CA GLU A 72 11.60 9.09 -5.12
C GLU A 72 11.90 10.54 -4.74
N ARG A 73 11.58 10.92 -3.49
CA ARG A 73 11.91 12.25 -2.96
C ARG A 73 13.41 12.55 -3.00
N ARG A 74 14.26 11.58 -2.70
CA ARG A 74 15.73 11.73 -2.77
C ARG A 74 16.24 11.84 -4.21
N ARG A 75 15.58 11.19 -5.16
CA ARG A 75 15.94 11.22 -6.59
C ARG A 75 15.35 12.43 -7.32
N GLY A 76 14.57 13.29 -6.64
CA GLY A 76 13.82 14.36 -7.29
C GLY A 76 12.74 13.84 -8.26
N TRP A 77 12.39 12.56 -8.16
CA TRP A 77 11.45 11.91 -9.07
C TRP A 77 10.03 12.22 -8.60
N VAL A 78 9.29 12.94 -9.44
CA VAL A 78 7.87 13.24 -9.26
C VAL A 78 7.10 12.34 -10.23
N PRO A 79 6.23 11.43 -9.75
CA PRO A 79 5.45 10.58 -10.65
C PRO A 79 4.57 11.47 -11.54
N GLY A 80 4.74 11.36 -12.86
CA GLY A 80 4.03 12.16 -13.86
C GLY A 80 4.91 13.09 -14.71
N VAL A 81 6.21 13.23 -14.40
CA VAL A 81 7.17 13.93 -15.26
C VAL A 81 8.08 12.89 -15.91
N ALA A 82 7.77 12.53 -17.16
CA ALA A 82 8.72 11.78 -17.99
C ALA A 82 9.96 12.66 -18.21
N ALA A 83 11.14 12.06 -18.01
CA ALA A 83 12.42 12.67 -18.38
C ALA A 83 12.61 12.69 -19.90
#